data_AF-A0A0C9YT13-F1
#
_entry.id   AF-A0A0C9YT13-F1
#
_cell.length_a   1.000
_cell.length_b   1.000
_cell.length_c   1.000
_cell.angle_alpha   90.00
_cell.angle_beta   90.00
_cell.angle_gamma   90.00
#
_symmetry.space_group_name_H-M   'P 1'
#
loop_
_entity.id
_entity.type
_entity.pdbx_description
1 polymer ?
#
loop_
_entity_poly.entity_id
_entity_poly.type
_entity_poly.pdbx_seq_one_letter_code
_entity_poly.pdbx_strand_id
1 'polypeptide(L)' 'MPTAQEQGQLSIKEEFGSYITTTSQVDANVLTFWELECARFPMIYRIAMDYLLVQPSSVPCEHIFSSSTETNTKK' A
#
# COMPACT_ATOMS: atom_id res chain seq x y z
N MET A 1 33.74 4.28 -10.69
CA MET A 1 32.40 4.64 -11.21
C MET A 1 31.41 3.73 -10.49
N PRO A 2 30.63 4.21 -9.52
CA PRO A 2 29.62 3.37 -8.85
C PRO A 2 28.52 3.07 -9.86
N THR A 3 28.13 1.80 -9.93
CA THR A 3 27.11 1.35 -10.88
C THR A 3 25.73 1.89 -10.47
N ALA A 4 24.84 2.15 -11.42
CA ALA A 4 23.51 2.75 -11.18
C ALA A 4 22.66 2.00 -10.13
N GLN A 5 22.99 0.73 -9.83
CA GLN A 5 22.36 -0.08 -8.79
C GLN A 5 22.76 0.35 -7.37
N GLU A 6 23.96 0.88 -7.16
CA GLU A 6 24.41 1.33 -5.83
C GLU A 6 23.78 2.66 -5.43
N GLN A 7 23.47 3.53 -6.40
CA GLN A 7 22.84 4.83 -6.15
C GLN A 7 21.39 4.70 -5.69
N GLY A 8 20.64 3.75 -6.27
CA GLY A 8 19.29 3.42 -5.80
C GLY A 8 19.29 2.78 -4.39
N GLN A 9 20.29 1.96 -4.10
CA GLN A 9 20.36 1.23 -2.82
C GLN A 9 20.78 2.12 -1.63
N LEU A 10 21.60 3.15 -1.86
CA LEU A 10 21.89 4.21 -0.88
C LEU A 10 20.64 5.04 -0.59
N SER A 11 19.94 5.47 -1.65
CA SER A 11 18.69 6.24 -1.56
C SER A 11 17.61 5.53 -0.75
N ILE A 12 17.43 4.21 -0.91
CA ILE A 12 16.41 3.45 -0.14
C ILE A 12 16.73 3.42 1.34
N LYS A 13 18.00 3.22 1.72
CA LYS A 13 18.39 3.14 3.13
C LYS A 13 18.20 4.49 3.83
N GLU A 14 18.47 5.59 3.13
CA GLU A 14 18.23 6.95 3.61
C GLU A 14 16.74 7.24 3.76
N GLU A 15 15.94 6.88 2.74
CA GLU A 15 14.48 6.97 2.74
C GLU A 15 13.88 6.19 3.92
N PHE A 16 14.33 4.95 4.12
CA PHE A 16 13.88 4.07 5.19
C PHE A 16 14.29 4.59 6.57
N GLY A 17 15.53 5.08 6.70
CA GLY A 17 16.02 5.70 7.94
C GLY A 17 15.18 6.92 8.35
N SER A 18 14.78 7.73 7.37
CA SER A 18 13.92 8.89 7.62
C SER A 18 12.47 8.49 7.96
N TYR A 19 11.95 7.44 7.32
CA TYR A 19 10.63 6.87 7.62
C TYR A 19 10.53 6.34 9.07
N ILE A 20 11.48 5.54 9.55
CA ILE A 20 11.46 4.99 10.93
C ILE A 20 11.62 6.06 12.02
N THR A 21 12.24 7.20 11.70
CA THR A 21 12.30 8.35 12.61
C THR A 21 11.05 9.23 12.58
N THR A 22 10.22 9.09 11.55
CA THR A 22 8.98 9.84 11.41
C THR A 22 7.90 9.20 12.29
N THR A 23 7.52 9.86 13.38
CA THR A 23 6.39 9.43 14.19
C THR A 23 5.08 9.83 13.50
N SER A 24 4.26 8.86 13.10
CA SER A 24 2.92 9.14 12.57
C SER A 24 1.89 9.14 13.70
N GLN A 25 0.79 9.88 13.51
CA GLN A 25 -0.33 9.86 14.45
C GLN A 25 -1.13 8.56 14.29
N VAL A 26 -1.52 7.96 15.43
CA VAL A 26 -2.15 6.64 15.53
C VAL A 26 -3.52 6.55 14.85
N ASP A 27 -4.19 7.69 14.65
CA ASP A 27 -5.57 7.76 14.11
C ASP A 27 -5.64 8.30 12.66
N ALA A 28 -4.50 8.51 12.01
CA ALA A 28 -4.46 9.05 10.66
C ALA A 28 -4.80 7.97 9.62
N ASN A 29 -5.62 8.31 8.64
CA ASN A 29 -5.87 7.44 7.49
C ASN A 29 -4.55 7.14 6.76
N VAL A 30 -4.21 5.85 6.70
CA VAL A 30 -2.96 5.35 6.11
C VAL A 30 -2.82 5.77 4.64
N LEU A 31 -3.91 5.83 3.88
CA LEU A 31 -3.88 6.28 2.48
C LEU A 31 -3.54 7.77 2.38
N THR A 32 -4.16 8.59 3.20
CA THR A 32 -3.91 10.05 3.23
C THR A 32 -2.48 10.37 3.68
N PHE A 33 -1.93 9.58 4.60
CA PHE A 33 -0.53 9.68 4.98
C PHE A 33 0.39 9.42 3.78
N TRP A 34 0.18 8.32 3.06
CA TRP A 34 1.01 7.99 1.89
C TRP A 34 0.82 8.95 0.72
N GLU A 35 -0.37 9.50 0.50
CA GLU A 35 -0.59 10.56 -0.50
C GLU A 35 0.22 11.83 -0.20
N LEU A 36 0.29 12.24 1.07
CA LEU A 36 1.07 13.41 1.49
C LEU A 36 2.58 13.15 1.38
N GLU A 37 3.00 11.93 1.70
CA GLU A 37 4.40 11.53 1.81
C GLU A 37 4.98 10.94 0.51
N CYS A 38 4.19 10.82 -0.56
CA CYS A 38 4.60 10.21 -1.82
C CYS A 38 5.81 10.89 -2.48
N ALA A 39 5.95 12.20 -2.30
CA ALA A 39 7.07 12.97 -2.83
C ALA A 39 8.35 12.81 -1.97
N ARG A 40 8.19 12.51 -0.67
CA ARG A 40 9.31 12.36 0.27
C ARG A 40 9.85 10.93 0.28
N PHE A 41 8.97 9.95 0.09
CA PHE A 41 9.30 8.53 0.10
C PHE A 41 8.78 7.82 -1.16
N PRO A 42 9.30 8.12 -2.35
CA PRO A 42 8.76 7.61 -3.61
C PRO A 42 8.87 6.08 -3.75
N MET A 43 9.92 5.46 -3.20
CA MET A 43 10.11 4.02 -3.34
C MET A 43 9.32 3.24 -2.30
N ILE A 44 9.34 3.70 -1.05
CA ILE A 44 8.55 3.10 0.03
C ILE A 44 7.06 3.32 -0.24
N TYR A 45 6.66 4.46 -0.78
CA TYR A 45 5.28 4.71 -1.22
C TYR A 45 4.81 3.65 -2.22
N ARG A 46 5.63 3.33 -3.24
CA ARG A 46 5.26 2.36 -4.26
C ARG A 46 5.07 0.96 -3.66
N ILE A 47 5.98 0.57 -2.77
CA ILE A 47 5.89 -0.68 -2.01
C ILE A 47 4.63 -0.67 -1.14
N ALA A 48 4.42 0.39 -0.37
CA ALA A 48 3.28 0.53 0.53
C ALA A 48 1.94 0.45 -0.23
N MET A 49 1.83 1.08 -1.41
CA MET A 49 0.64 0.98 -2.26
C MET A 49 0.42 -0.44 -2.77
N ASP A 50 1.48 -1.14 -3.21
CA ASP A 50 1.36 -2.53 -3.66
C ASP A 50 0.89 -3.46 -2.53
N TYR A 51 1.38 -3.25 -1.30
CA TYR A 51 1.02 -4.08 -0.13
C TYR A 51 -0.31 -3.68 0.53
N LEU A 52 -0.66 -2.39 0.60
CA LEU A 52 -1.92 -1.92 1.20
C LEU A 52 -3.13 -2.25 0.33
N LEU A 53 -2.95 -2.22 -0.99
CA LEU A 53 -3.99 -2.53 -1.95
C LEU A 53 -4.07 -4.03 -2.26
N VAL A 54 -3.13 -4.84 -1.74
CA VAL A 54 -3.27 -6.29 -1.79
C VAL A 54 -4.41 -6.69 -0.87
N GLN A 55 -5.45 -7.26 -1.45
CA GLN A 55 -6.62 -7.65 -0.67
C GLN A 55 -6.21 -8.70 0.37
N PRO A 56 -6.46 -8.47 1.67
CA PRO A 56 -6.12 -9.44 2.70
C PRO A 56 -7.00 -10.69 2.66
N SER A 57 -8.09 -10.64 1.89
CA SER A 57 -9.04 -11.73 1.70
C SER A 57 -9.14 -12.08 0.22
N SER A 58 -9.16 -13.39 -0.09
CA SER A 58 -9.47 -13.92 -1.43
C SER A 58 -10.90 -13.64 -1.88
N VAL A 59 -11.71 -12.97 -1.05
CA VAL A 59 -13.15 -12.91 -1.22
C VAL A 59 -13.72 -11.49 -1.20
N PRO A 60 -13.21 -10.56 -2.04
CA PRO A 60 -13.94 -9.31 -2.30
C PRO A 60 -15.29 -9.56 -3.00
N CYS A 61 -15.49 -10.76 -3.52
CA CYS A 61 -16.66 -11.13 -4.30
C CYS A 61 -17.84 -11.61 -3.44
N GLU A 62 -17.68 -11.90 -2.15
CA GLU A 62 -18.77 -12.48 -1.32
C GLU A 62 -20.02 -11.61 -1.29
N HIS A 63 -19.83 -10.29 -1.21
CA HIS A 63 -20.95 -9.36 -1.17
C HIS A 63 -21.69 -9.30 -2.52
N ILE A 64 -20.95 -9.38 -3.64
CA ILE A 64 -21.51 -9.42 -5.00
C ILE A 64 -22.17 -10.78 -5.29
N PHE A 65 -21.60 -11.88 -4.77
CA PHE A 65 -22.18 -13.22 -4.90
C PHE A 65 -23.44 -13.38 -4.03
N SER A 66 -23.44 -12.82 -2.81
CA SER A 66 -24.60 -12.87 -1.92
C SER A 66 -25.79 -12.10 -2.48
N SER A 67 -25.57 -10.95 -3.13
CA SER A 67 -26.63 -10.20 -3.81
C SER A 67 -27.14 -10.88 -5.08
N SER A 68 -26.33 -11.73 -5.73
CA SER A 68 -26.77 -12.48 -6.91
C SER A 68 -27.63 -13.71 -6.58
N THR A 69 -27.78 -14.08 -5.31
CA THR A 69 -28.57 -15.24 -4.86
C THR A 69 -30.09 -15.06 -5.01
N GLU A 70 -30.57 -13.86 -5.37
CA GLU A 70 -32.00 -13.56 -5.49
C GLU A 70 -32.67 -14.17 -6.76
N THR A 71 -31.91 -14.68 -7.74
CA THR A 71 -32.49 -15.16 -9.02
C THR A 71 -32.53 -16.69 -9.18
N ASN A 72 -32.18 -17.48 -8.15
CA ASN A 72 -32.23 -18.94 -8.26
C ASN A 72 -32.99 -19.63 -7.12
N THR A 73 -34.30 -19.43 -7.06
CA THR A 73 -35.22 -20.52 -6.69
C THR A 73 -36.57 -20.32 -7.38
N LYS A 74 -36.73 -20.99 -8.53
CA LYS A 74 -38.03 -21.52 -8.97
C LYS A 74 -37.82 -22.94 -9.49
N LYS A 75 -37.97 -23.92 -8.61
CA LYS A 75 -39.03 -24.94 -8.64
C LYS A 75 -38.85 -25.88 -7.44
#